data_AF-A0A543FMU8-F1
#
_entry.id   AF-A0A543FMU8-F1
#
_cell.length_a   1.000
_cell.length_b   1.000
_cell.length_c   1.000
_cell.angle_alpha   90.00
_cell.angle_beta   90.00
_cell.angle_gamma   90.00
#
_symmetry.space_group_name_H-M   'P 1'
#
loop_
_entity.id
_entity.type
_entity.pdbx_description
1 polymer ?
#
loop_
_entity_poly.entity_id
_entity_poly.type
_entity_poly.pdbx_seq_one_letter_code
_entity_poly.pdbx_strand_id
1 'polypeptide(L)'
;MTRRAHTLRVRAGMPAVLLRVLLVTVTAAGAMVLVPVPLWRGVAIAAAVVGAIVPRSLAGWGGAACVGLGMLFADPDPAHTAIGVLVVHAIHVLASLSWIVPASSWISVRALVPTLRRFVAVQLIAQPLAIGVAVLAAPETGTGIAWAALAGAALLVVAVAFGLHALRRADADAPAVHSAPPGRSGADVGGPA
;
A
#
# COMPACT_ATOMS: atom_id res chain seq x y z
N MET A 1 33.57 29.62 1.33
CA MET A 1 32.14 29.33 1.59
C MET A 1 32.01 28.04 2.38
N THR A 2 31.96 28.12 3.70
CA THR A 2 31.73 26.96 4.58
C THR A 2 30.24 26.62 4.60
N ARG A 3 29.83 25.53 3.94
CA ARG A 3 28.47 24.97 4.07
C ARG A 3 28.24 24.64 5.55
N ARG A 4 27.45 25.47 6.25
CA ARG A 4 26.89 25.08 7.56
C ARG A 4 26.03 23.85 7.33
N ALA A 5 26.49 22.70 7.80
CA ALA A 5 25.67 21.50 7.85
C ALA A 5 24.53 21.75 8.84
N HIS A 6 23.34 22.08 8.33
CA HIS A 6 22.14 22.15 9.14
C HIS A 6 21.76 20.74 9.58
N THR A 7 22.09 20.40 10.83
CA THR A 7 21.67 19.15 11.46
C THR A 7 20.21 19.26 11.88
N LEU A 8 19.30 18.77 11.05
CA LEU A 8 17.89 18.57 11.42
C LEU A 8 17.80 17.40 12.41
N ARG A 9 17.73 17.69 13.70
CA ARG A 9 17.45 16.68 14.73
C ARG A 9 15.98 16.27 14.63
N VAL A 10 15.73 15.12 13.99
CA VAL A 10 14.39 14.50 13.97
C VAL A 10 14.16 13.84 15.33
N ARG A 11 13.36 14.47 16.19
CA ARG A 11 12.90 13.86 17.44
C ARG A 11 12.04 12.64 17.10
N ALA A 12 12.46 11.45 17.56
CA ALA A 12 11.88 10.14 17.24
C ALA A 12 11.94 9.76 15.73
N GLY A 13 13.16 9.67 15.20
CA GLY A 13 13.41 9.11 13.87
C GLY A 13 13.50 7.58 13.90
N MET A 14 12.90 6.93 12.90
CA MET A 14 13.03 5.50 12.64
C MET A 14 13.87 5.29 11.37
N PRO A 15 14.85 4.38 11.36
CA PRO A 15 15.61 4.08 10.14
C PRO A 15 14.70 3.44 9.10
N ALA A 16 14.79 3.90 7.84
CA ALA A 16 13.94 3.43 6.75
C ALA A 16 14.12 1.94 6.41
N VAL A 17 15.24 1.33 6.82
CA VAL A 17 15.46 -0.12 6.71
C VAL A 17 14.38 -0.91 7.46
N LEU A 18 13.81 -0.37 8.53
CA LEU A 18 12.77 -1.05 9.29
C LEU A 18 11.50 -1.27 8.47
N LEU A 19 11.19 -0.41 7.50
CA LEU A 19 10.05 -0.63 6.60
C LEU A 19 10.25 -1.87 5.72
N ARG A 20 11.49 -2.13 5.28
CA ARG A 20 11.85 -3.31 4.48
C ARG A 20 11.80 -4.57 5.32
N VAL A 21 12.32 -4.51 6.55
CA VAL A 21 12.23 -5.62 7.50
C VAL A 21 10.77 -5.93 7.83
N LEU A 22 9.94 -4.90 8.05
CA LEU A 22 8.50 -5.05 8.24
C LEU A 22 7.81 -5.68 7.03
N LEU A 23 8.15 -5.26 5.80
CA LEU A 23 7.60 -5.86 4.59
C LEU A 23 7.88 -7.37 4.54
N VAL A 24 9.13 -7.78 4.75
CA VAL A 24 9.53 -9.20 4.71
C VAL A 24 8.85 -9.98 5.83
N THR A 25 8.87 -9.46 7.06
CA THR A 25 8.30 -10.14 8.23
C THR A 25 6.79 -10.29 8.14
N VAL A 26 6.06 -9.24 7.75
CA VAL A 26 4.61 -9.31 7.54
C VAL A 26 4.26 -10.26 6.40
N THR A 27 5.00 -10.22 5.29
CA THR A 27 4.76 -11.16 4.17
C THR A 27 5.03 -12.60 4.57
N ALA A 28 6.13 -12.87 5.29
CA ALA A 28 6.47 -14.21 5.75
C ALA A 28 5.45 -14.74 6.75
N ALA A 29 5.07 -13.95 7.75
CA ALA A 29 4.04 -14.33 8.72
C ALA A 29 2.70 -14.59 8.01
N GLY A 30 2.29 -13.69 7.12
CA GLY A 30 1.09 -13.84 6.30
C GLY A 30 1.10 -15.12 5.46
N ALA A 31 2.20 -15.39 4.77
CA ALA A 31 2.35 -16.59 3.96
C ALA A 31 2.31 -17.87 4.81
N MET A 32 2.95 -17.89 5.98
CA MET A 32 2.95 -19.05 6.86
C MET A 32 1.57 -19.34 7.46
N VAL A 33 0.79 -18.30 7.76
CA VAL A 33 -0.56 -18.43 8.33
C VAL A 33 -1.59 -18.78 7.25
N LEU A 34 -1.53 -18.12 6.08
CA LEU A 34 -2.65 -18.10 5.14
C LEU A 34 -2.47 -19.00 3.92
N VAL A 35 -1.24 -19.38 3.57
CA VAL A 35 -0.97 -20.12 2.33
C VAL A 35 -0.72 -21.58 2.68
N PRO A 36 -1.56 -22.54 2.26
CA PRO A 36 -1.37 -23.96 2.59
C PRO A 36 -0.24 -24.60 1.78
N VAL A 37 0.02 -24.12 0.57
CA VAL A 37 0.99 -24.70 -0.36
C VAL A 37 2.41 -24.18 -0.10
N PRO A 38 3.39 -25.03 0.28
CA PRO A 38 4.75 -24.59 0.62
C PRO A 38 5.49 -23.84 -0.50
N LEU A 39 5.27 -24.25 -1.76
CA LEU A 39 5.84 -23.57 -2.92
C LEU A 39 5.44 -22.09 -2.96
N TRP A 40 4.15 -21.79 -2.80
CA TRP A 40 3.65 -20.42 -2.81
C TRP A 40 4.11 -19.60 -1.61
N ARG A 41 4.34 -20.24 -0.43
CA ARG A 41 5.01 -19.57 0.70
C ARG A 41 6.41 -19.10 0.32
N GLY A 42 7.19 -19.99 -0.28
CA GLY A 42 8.55 -19.71 -0.73
C GLY A 42 8.59 -18.56 -1.73
N VAL A 43 7.72 -18.59 -2.75
CA VAL A 43 7.62 -17.53 -3.76
C VAL A 43 7.22 -16.18 -3.14
N ALA A 44 6.24 -16.16 -2.24
CA ALA A 44 5.81 -14.93 -1.57
C ALA A 44 6.94 -14.30 -0.74
N ILE A 45 7.65 -15.12 0.04
CA ILE A 45 8.77 -14.67 0.87
C ILE A 45 9.93 -14.19 0.00
N ALA A 46 10.30 -14.95 -1.04
CA ALA A 46 11.35 -14.56 -1.97
C ALA A 46 11.01 -13.22 -2.66
N ALA A 47 9.76 -13.04 -3.11
CA ALA A 47 9.29 -11.79 -3.71
C ALA A 47 9.39 -10.61 -2.74
N ALA A 48 9.04 -10.80 -1.46
CA ALA A 48 9.20 -9.76 -0.44
C ALA A 48 10.67 -9.40 -0.17
N VAL A 49 11.56 -10.40 -0.13
CA VAL A 49 13.01 -10.18 0.02
C VAL A 49 13.57 -9.41 -1.18
N VAL A 50 13.21 -9.81 -2.41
CA VAL A 50 13.59 -9.07 -3.62
C VAL A 50 13.05 -7.65 -3.59
N GLY A 51 11.79 -7.45 -3.22
CA GLY A 51 11.18 -6.12 -3.09
C GLY A 51 11.86 -5.24 -2.03
N ALA A 52 12.32 -5.84 -0.93
CA ALA A 52 13.06 -5.16 0.12
C ALA A 52 14.46 -4.71 -0.34
N ILE A 53 15.18 -5.56 -1.07
CA ILE A 53 16.54 -5.30 -1.56
C ILE A 53 16.53 -4.39 -2.79
N VAL A 54 15.57 -4.59 -3.68
CA VAL A 54 15.40 -3.86 -4.94
C VAL A 54 14.10 -3.02 -4.83
N PRO A 55 14.14 -1.87 -4.14
CA PRO A 55 12.94 -1.10 -3.81
C PRO A 55 12.20 -0.54 -5.03
N ARG A 56 12.84 -0.46 -6.20
CA ARG A 56 12.20 -0.09 -7.49
C ARG A 56 11.72 -1.29 -8.30
N SER A 57 11.51 -2.44 -7.66
CA SER A 57 10.94 -3.63 -8.28
C SER A 57 9.49 -3.82 -7.85
N LEU A 58 8.64 -4.30 -8.77
CA LEU A 58 7.25 -4.63 -8.46
C LEU A 58 7.14 -5.89 -7.57
N ALA A 59 8.27 -6.48 -7.16
CA ALA A 59 8.34 -7.74 -6.43
C ALA A 59 7.65 -7.68 -5.06
N GLY A 60 7.66 -6.53 -4.37
CA GLY A 60 6.94 -6.36 -3.10
C GLY A 60 5.43 -6.58 -3.24
N TRP A 61 4.83 -6.12 -4.35
CA TRP A 61 3.42 -6.40 -4.66
C TRP A 61 3.21 -7.85 -5.13
N GLY A 62 4.22 -8.45 -5.76
CA GLY A 62 4.24 -9.88 -6.06
C GLY A 62 4.03 -10.75 -4.82
N GLY A 63 4.63 -10.37 -3.68
CA GLY A 63 4.39 -11.03 -2.39
C GLY A 63 2.92 -10.98 -1.96
N ALA A 64 2.27 -9.82 -2.07
CA ALA A 64 0.83 -9.68 -1.78
C ALA A 64 -0.04 -10.54 -2.70
N ALA A 65 0.28 -10.55 -4.00
CA ALA A 65 -0.43 -11.37 -5.00
C ALA A 65 -0.27 -12.87 -4.71
N CYS A 66 0.92 -13.33 -4.33
CA CYS A 66 1.19 -14.72 -3.98
C CYS A 66 0.44 -15.14 -2.71
N VAL A 67 0.31 -14.27 -1.71
CA VAL A 67 -0.51 -14.55 -0.52
C VAL A 67 -1.98 -14.71 -0.91
N GLY A 68 -2.55 -13.75 -1.66
CA GLY A 68 -3.95 -13.82 -2.09
C GLY A 68 -4.25 -15.03 -2.98
N LEU A 69 -3.36 -15.36 -3.91
CA LEU A 69 -3.50 -16.54 -4.77
C LEU A 69 -3.27 -17.85 -4.01
N GLY A 70 -2.38 -17.85 -3.02
CA GLY A 70 -2.17 -18.97 -2.12
C GLY A 70 -3.41 -19.30 -1.28
N MET A 71 -4.15 -18.29 -0.82
CA MET A 71 -5.40 -18.45 -0.08
C MET A 71 -6.50 -19.12 -0.90
N LEU A 72 -6.43 -19.07 -2.24
CA LEU A 72 -7.40 -19.75 -3.11
C LEU A 72 -7.35 -21.28 -2.99
N PHE A 73 -6.26 -21.82 -2.43
CA PHE A 73 -6.10 -23.24 -2.16
C PHE A 73 -6.47 -23.63 -0.72
N ALA A 74 -6.89 -22.67 0.11
CA ALA A 74 -7.34 -22.91 1.48
C ALA A 74 -8.87 -22.99 1.52
N ASP A 75 -9.39 -23.72 2.52
CA ASP A 75 -10.83 -23.75 2.77
C ASP A 75 -11.33 -22.36 3.18
N PRO A 76 -12.55 -21.98 2.76
CA PRO A 76 -13.12 -20.68 3.07
C PRO A 76 -13.40 -20.56 4.58
N ASP A 77 -12.64 -19.70 5.25
CA ASP A 77 -12.85 -19.33 6.65
C ASP A 77 -12.93 -17.79 6.78
N PRO A 78 -13.99 -17.24 7.42
CA PRO A 78 -14.09 -15.82 7.70
C PRO A 78 -12.88 -15.23 8.43
N ALA A 79 -12.28 -15.97 9.38
CA ALA A 79 -11.12 -15.48 10.12
C ALA A 79 -9.88 -15.39 9.22
N HIS A 80 -9.60 -16.42 8.41
CA HIS A 80 -8.54 -16.37 7.40
C HIS A 80 -8.75 -15.25 6.39
N THR A 81 -9.99 -15.00 5.97
CA THR A 81 -10.31 -13.91 5.03
C THR A 81 -10.04 -12.53 5.63
N ALA A 82 -10.47 -12.30 6.88
CA ALA A 82 -10.20 -11.07 7.62
C ALA A 82 -8.69 -10.80 7.81
N ILE A 83 -7.94 -11.84 8.17
CA ILE A 83 -6.48 -11.78 8.29
C ILE A 83 -5.83 -11.55 6.93
N GLY A 84 -6.31 -12.21 5.88
CA GLY A 84 -5.84 -12.03 4.50
C GLY A 84 -5.95 -10.59 4.02
N VAL A 85 -7.11 -9.96 4.23
CA VAL A 85 -7.32 -8.54 3.89
C VAL A 85 -6.35 -7.64 4.65
N LEU A 86 -6.16 -7.88 5.96
CA LEU A 86 -5.20 -7.13 6.78
C LEU A 86 -3.76 -7.28 6.28
N VAL A 87 -3.32 -8.52 6.06
CA VAL A 87 -1.96 -8.84 5.61
C VAL A 87 -1.70 -8.24 4.24
N VAL A 88 -2.58 -8.47 3.27
CA VAL A 88 -2.42 -7.97 1.89
C VAL A 88 -2.37 -6.45 1.88
N HIS A 89 -3.24 -5.77 2.63
CA HIS A 89 -3.22 -4.31 2.73
C HIS A 89 -1.93 -3.81 3.40
N ALA A 90 -1.47 -4.47 4.46
CA ALA A 90 -0.21 -4.13 5.12
C ALA A 90 1.00 -4.29 4.19
N ILE A 91 1.07 -5.39 3.44
CA ILE A 91 2.12 -5.60 2.42
C ILE A 91 2.06 -4.51 1.37
N HIS A 92 0.86 -4.17 0.86
CA HIS A 92 0.68 -3.11 -0.13
C HIS A 92 1.21 -1.75 0.36
N VAL A 93 0.86 -1.35 1.58
CA VAL A 93 1.32 -0.09 2.17
C VAL A 93 2.83 -0.12 2.40
N LEU A 94 3.38 -1.20 2.96
CA LEU A 94 4.82 -1.33 3.22
C LEU A 94 5.65 -1.38 1.94
N ALA A 95 5.17 -2.04 0.89
CA ALA A 95 5.79 -2.04 -0.43
C ALA A 95 5.80 -0.64 -1.03
N SER A 96 4.68 0.09 -0.94
CA SER A 96 4.57 1.46 -1.44
C SER A 96 5.52 2.43 -0.72
N LEU A 97 5.62 2.33 0.62
CA LEU A 97 6.56 3.12 1.39
C LEU A 97 8.02 2.74 1.10
N SER A 98 8.31 1.45 0.95
CA SER A 98 9.67 0.95 0.64
C SER A 98 10.13 1.36 -0.76
N TRP A 99 9.19 1.52 -1.70
CA TRP A 99 9.46 2.02 -3.05
C TRP A 99 9.89 3.47 -3.07
N ILE A 100 9.22 4.32 -2.28
CA ILE A 100 9.46 5.76 -2.27
C ILE A 100 10.65 6.14 -1.36
N VAL A 101 10.85 5.42 -0.26
CA VAL A 101 11.81 5.82 0.79
C VAL A 101 13.18 5.12 0.64
N PRO A 102 14.29 5.88 0.45
CA PRO A 102 15.63 5.33 0.39
C PRO A 102 16.05 4.60 1.68
N ALA A 103 16.80 3.50 1.56
CA ALA A 103 17.19 2.66 2.70
C ALA A 103 18.08 3.34 3.74
N SER A 104 18.95 4.24 3.28
CA SER A 104 19.86 5.00 4.14
C SER A 104 19.21 6.19 4.83
N SER A 105 17.91 6.43 4.61
CA SER A 105 17.21 7.59 5.18
C SER A 105 16.63 7.31 6.58
N TRP A 106 16.36 8.41 7.29
CA TRP A 106 15.64 8.40 8.57
C TRP A 106 14.28 9.04 8.39
N ILE A 107 13.25 8.39 8.93
CA ILE A 107 11.85 8.80 8.79
C ILE A 107 11.37 9.29 10.15
N SER A 108 10.74 10.45 10.19
CA SER A 108 10.01 10.88 11.39
C SER A 108 8.78 10.01 11.59
N VAL A 109 8.62 9.41 12.77
CA VAL A 109 7.42 8.59 13.08
C VAL A 109 6.13 9.41 12.90
N ARG A 110 6.17 10.72 13.19
CA ARG A 110 5.02 11.61 12.96
C ARG A 110 4.62 11.72 11.50
N ALA A 111 5.58 11.56 10.57
CA ALA A 111 5.29 11.56 9.14
C ALA A 111 4.53 10.29 8.69
N LEU A 112 4.54 9.22 9.49
CA LEU A 112 3.78 7.99 9.22
C LEU A 112 2.33 8.06 9.74
N VAL A 113 1.99 9.03 10.59
CA VAL A 113 0.64 9.16 11.18
C VAL A 113 -0.46 9.27 10.11
N PRO A 114 -0.34 10.09 9.05
CA PRO A 114 -1.35 10.14 8.00
C PRO A 114 -1.53 8.79 7.30
N THR A 115 -0.43 8.08 7.04
CA THR A 115 -0.45 6.73 6.44
C THR A 115 -1.14 5.73 7.35
N LEU A 116 -0.82 5.75 8.65
CA LEU A 116 -1.46 4.88 9.63
C LEU A 116 -2.96 5.17 9.76
N ARG A 117 -3.36 6.45 9.76
CA ARG A 117 -4.78 6.84 9.77
C ARG A 117 -5.52 6.33 8.54
N ARG A 118 -4.91 6.44 7.35
CA ARG A 118 -5.47 5.90 6.10
C ARG A 118 -5.58 4.37 6.15
N PHE A 119 -4.54 3.70 6.63
CA PHE A 119 -4.55 2.25 6.81
C PHE A 119 -5.71 1.81 7.72
N VAL A 120 -5.86 2.44 8.90
CA VAL A 120 -6.95 2.14 9.84
C VAL A 120 -8.31 2.42 9.20
N ALA A 121 -8.48 3.57 8.53
CA ALA A 121 -9.73 3.91 7.86
C ALA A 121 -10.13 2.88 6.80
N VAL A 122 -9.18 2.43 5.96
CA VAL A 122 -9.41 1.39 4.98
C VAL A 122 -9.76 0.06 5.66
N GLN A 123 -9.06 -0.32 6.72
CA GLN A 123 -9.36 -1.56 7.45
C GLN A 123 -10.73 -1.54 8.11
N LEU A 124 -11.15 -0.41 8.70
CA LEU A 124 -12.48 -0.28 9.30
C LEU A 124 -13.62 -0.46 8.30
N ILE A 125 -13.37 -0.19 7.01
CA ILE A 125 -14.34 -0.40 5.93
C ILE A 125 -14.19 -1.80 5.33
N ALA A 126 -12.96 -2.25 5.11
CA ALA A 126 -12.66 -3.51 4.43
C ALA A 126 -12.98 -4.73 5.30
N GLN A 127 -12.77 -4.68 6.61
CA GLN A 127 -13.07 -5.79 7.53
C GLN A 127 -14.56 -6.15 7.57
N PRO A 128 -15.52 -5.22 7.77
CA PRO A 128 -16.93 -5.58 7.73
C PRO A 128 -17.37 -6.06 6.35
N LEU A 129 -16.81 -5.53 5.26
CA LEU A 129 -17.06 -6.05 3.92
C LEU A 129 -16.55 -7.49 3.76
N ALA A 130 -15.33 -7.77 4.21
CA ALA A 130 -14.73 -9.09 4.14
C ALA A 130 -15.55 -10.13 4.93
N ILE A 131 -15.96 -9.77 6.15
CA ILE A 131 -16.82 -10.61 6.99
C ILE A 131 -18.19 -10.80 6.32
N GLY A 132 -18.80 -9.71 5.82
CA GLY A 132 -20.09 -9.77 5.15
C GLY A 132 -20.08 -10.69 3.92
N VAL A 133 -19.04 -10.59 3.08
CA VAL A 133 -18.85 -11.49 1.93
C VAL A 133 -18.62 -12.92 2.37
N ALA A 134 -17.79 -13.16 3.39
CA ALA A 134 -17.52 -14.52 3.88
C ALA A 134 -18.79 -15.19 4.44
N VAL A 135 -19.64 -14.44 5.16
CA VAL A 135 -20.94 -14.94 5.66
C VAL A 135 -21.91 -15.22 4.52
N LEU A 136 -21.97 -14.34 3.51
CA LEU A 136 -22.85 -14.53 2.35
C LEU A 136 -22.40 -15.67 1.42
N ALA A 137 -21.10 -15.97 1.37
CA ALA A 137 -20.52 -17.03 0.57
C ALA A 137 -20.50 -18.40 1.26
N ALA A 138 -20.91 -18.48 2.53
CA ALA A 138 -20.97 -19.72 3.32
C ALA A 138 -22.00 -20.78 2.86
N PRO A 139 -23.05 -20.52 2.05
CA PRO A 139 -23.93 -21.59 1.58
C PRO A 139 -23.17 -22.54 0.63
N GLU A 140 -23.23 -23.85 0.90
CA GLU A 140 -22.50 -24.92 0.18
C GLU A 140 -22.86 -25.09 -1.32
N THR A 141 -23.65 -24.20 -1.89
CA THR A 141 -23.91 -24.19 -3.32
C THR A 141 -22.83 -23.34 -4.01
N GLY A 142 -22.02 -23.93 -4.88
CA GLY A 142 -20.98 -23.24 -5.66
C GLY A 142 -21.47 -22.00 -6.45
N THR A 143 -22.79 -21.83 -6.57
CA THR A 143 -23.48 -20.62 -7.05
C THR A 143 -23.17 -19.37 -6.22
N GLY A 144 -22.99 -19.49 -4.90
CA GLY A 144 -22.67 -18.38 -4.01
C GLY A 144 -21.30 -17.74 -4.32
N ILE A 145 -20.30 -18.57 -4.60
CA ILE A 145 -18.95 -18.11 -4.98
C ILE A 145 -18.97 -17.39 -6.34
N ALA A 146 -19.72 -17.92 -7.32
CA ALA A 146 -19.83 -17.30 -8.64
C ALA A 146 -20.49 -15.90 -8.57
N TRP A 147 -21.55 -15.75 -7.78
CA TRP A 147 -22.19 -14.45 -7.57
C TRP A 147 -21.33 -13.49 -6.76
N ALA A 148 -20.63 -13.97 -5.73
CA ALA A 148 -19.68 -13.16 -4.96
C ALA A 148 -18.53 -12.66 -5.85
N ALA A 149 -18.01 -13.49 -6.75
CA ALA A 149 -16.99 -13.09 -7.72
C ALA A 149 -17.50 -12.03 -8.70
N LEU A 150 -18.69 -12.21 -9.27
CA LEU A 150 -19.32 -11.22 -10.15
C LEU A 150 -19.60 -9.90 -9.43
N ALA A 151 -20.13 -9.95 -8.20
CA ALA A 151 -20.38 -8.77 -7.37
C ALA A 151 -19.08 -8.04 -7.04
N GLY A 152 -18.02 -8.78 -6.67
CA GLY A 152 -16.69 -8.23 -6.45
C GLY A 152 -16.11 -7.56 -7.69
N ALA A 153 -16.24 -8.19 -8.87
CA ALA A 153 -15.82 -7.63 -10.14
C ALA A 153 -16.59 -6.35 -10.49
N ALA A 154 -17.91 -6.33 -10.32
CA ALA A 154 -18.74 -5.15 -10.55
C ALA A 154 -18.37 -4.00 -9.60
N LEU A 155 -18.18 -4.30 -8.32
CA LEU A 155 -17.76 -3.32 -7.32
C LEU A 155 -16.38 -2.74 -7.65
N LEU A 156 -15.44 -3.57 -8.12
CA LEU A 156 -14.13 -3.12 -8.57
C LEU A 156 -14.23 -2.16 -9.75
N VAL A 157 -15.06 -2.47 -10.75
CA VAL A 157 -15.30 -1.58 -11.91
C VAL A 157 -15.85 -0.24 -11.45
N VAL A 158 -16.84 -0.23 -10.55
CA VAL A 158 -17.42 1.00 -9.99
C VAL A 158 -16.37 1.81 -9.23
N ALA A 159 -15.57 1.16 -8.38
CA ALA A 159 -14.53 1.82 -7.61
C ALA A 159 -13.45 2.46 -8.51
N VAL A 160 -13.02 1.75 -9.57
CA VAL A 160 -12.08 2.27 -10.57
C VAL A 160 -12.69 3.46 -11.31
N ALA A 161 -13.94 3.33 -11.78
CA ALA A 161 -14.63 4.42 -12.48
C ALA A 161 -14.77 5.67 -11.62
N PHE A 162 -15.14 5.50 -10.34
CA PHE A 162 -15.25 6.61 -9.39
C PHE A 162 -13.88 7.25 -9.10
N GLY A 163 -12.83 6.44 -8.93
CA GLY A 163 -11.46 6.93 -8.76
C GLY A 163 -10.98 7.75 -9.96
N LEU A 164 -11.22 7.25 -11.19
CA LEU A 164 -10.90 7.97 -12.42
C LEU A 164 -11.70 9.27 -12.54
N HIS A 165 -12.99 9.26 -12.16
CA HIS A 165 -13.82 10.45 -12.15
C HIS A 165 -13.34 11.51 -11.16
N ALA A 166 -12.97 11.08 -9.94
CA ALA A 166 -12.42 11.96 -8.91
C ALA A 166 -11.08 12.57 -9.34
N LEU A 167 -10.20 11.78 -9.95
CA LEU A 167 -8.93 12.28 -10.52
C LEU A 167 -9.18 13.32 -11.61
N ARG A 168 -10.08 13.02 -12.57
CA ARG A 168 -10.45 13.97 -13.63
C ARG A 168 -11.03 15.27 -13.09
N ARG A 169 -11.83 15.20 -12.02
CA ARG A 169 -12.34 16.41 -11.34
C ARG A 169 -11.23 17.20 -10.66
N ALA A 170 -10.33 16.54 -9.95
CA ALA A 170 -9.19 17.20 -9.32
C ALA A 170 -8.28 17.90 -10.34
N ASP A 171 -8.09 17.30 -11.52
CA ASP A 171 -7.33 17.91 -12.62
C ASP A 171 -8.09 19.09 -13.25
N ALA A 172 -9.42 19.03 -13.34
CA ALA A 172 -10.25 20.12 -13.85
C ALA A 172 -10.36 21.30 -12.87
N ASP A 173 -10.34 21.02 -11.57
CA ASP A 173 -10.38 22.02 -10.50
C ASP A 173 -8.98 22.58 -10.17
N ALA A 174 -7.92 22.03 -10.77
CA ALA A 174 -6.57 22.55 -10.60
C ALA A 174 -6.49 23.97 -11.21
N PRO A 175 -6.12 25.00 -10.44
CA PRO A 175 -5.99 26.35 -10.97
C PRO A 175 -4.96 26.31 -12.11
N ALA A 176 -5.35 26.85 -13.28
CA ALA A 176 -4.46 27.00 -14.41
C ALA A 176 -3.19 27.71 -13.91
N VAL A 177 -2.08 26.96 -13.84
CA VAL A 177 -0.77 27.53 -13.55
C VAL A 177 -0.59 28.60 -14.62
N HIS A 178 -0.72 29.88 -14.22
CA HIS A 178 -0.37 30.99 -15.08
C HIS A 178 1.09 30.77 -15.44
N SER A 179 1.32 30.24 -16.64
CA SER A 179 2.63 30.29 -17.29
C SER A 179 3.05 31.75 -17.17
N ALA A 180 4.03 32.02 -16.31
CA ALA A 180 4.58 33.36 -16.21
C ALA A 180 4.93 33.79 -17.64
N PRO A 181 4.49 34.98 -18.10
CA PRO A 181 4.78 35.42 -19.45
C PRO A 181 6.30 35.29 -19.68
N PRO A 182 6.74 34.74 -20.83
CA PRO A 182 8.15 34.53 -21.11
C PRO A 182 8.82 35.90 -21.22
N GLY A 183 9.37 36.42 -20.12
CA GLY A 183 9.88 37.79 -20.13
C GLY A 183 10.40 38.38 -18.83
N ARG A 184 10.25 37.76 -17.64
CA ARG A 184 10.89 38.28 -16.42
C ARG A 184 11.63 37.21 -15.63
N SER A 185 12.80 36.85 -16.16
CA SER A 185 13.89 36.29 -15.36
C SER A 185 14.58 37.45 -14.63
N GLY A 186 14.17 37.70 -13.39
CA GLY A 186 14.83 38.67 -12.52
C GLY A 186 14.21 38.62 -11.13
N ALA A 187 14.87 37.92 -10.21
CA ALA A 187 14.58 38.07 -8.79
C ALA A 187 15.13 39.43 -8.36
N ASP A 188 14.24 40.42 -8.25
CA ASP A 188 14.55 41.70 -7.62
C ASP A 188 14.64 41.48 -6.10
N VAL A 189 15.82 41.07 -5.64
CA VAL A 189 16.16 41.05 -4.21
C VAL A 189 16.60 42.45 -3.83
N GLY A 190 15.62 43.27 -3.46
CA GLY A 190 15.86 44.57 -2.84
C GLY A 190 16.82 44.42 -1.65
N GLY A 191 18.04 44.91 -1.81
CA GLY A 191 19.00 45.03 -0.73
C GLY A 191 18.62 46.17 0.22
N PRO A 192 18.96 46.07 1.51
CA PRO A 192 18.73 47.16 2.45
C PRO A 192 19.65 48.35 2.12
N ALA A 193 19.07 49.55 2.12
CA ALA A 193 19.78 50.83 2.08
C ALA A 193 20.43 51.15 3.43
#